data_AF-D4VBB8-F1
#
_entry.id   AF-D4VBB8-F1
#
_cell.length_a   1.000
_cell.length_b   1.000
_cell.length_c   1.000
_cell.angle_alpha   90.00
_cell.angle_beta   90.00
_cell.angle_gamma   90.00
#
_symmetry.space_group_name_H-M   'P 1'
#
loop_
_entity.id
_entity.type
_entity.pdbx_description
1 polymer ?
#
loop_
_entity_poly.entity_id
_entity_poly.type
_entity_poly.pdbx_seq_one_letter_code
_entity_poly.pdbx_strand_id
1 'polypeptide(L)'
;MKYFLYIFTYLLLGASCSSPSRPIDYGTELTATDSICLSIDEHTHYESKSIFQFEENGHEYLSFLNEKASYKVHIYDLDTKQVIKTIHLQKEGRNAMPSTNGCFPLSSKHFLITTWNGVFGIINEKGEVENKNSFWKDSVNFHAFDHICCMSYTYRPAIIKDSILYFSQSLLKYPRKKDEWDKIPIFAYADLHKKN
;
A
#
# COMPACT_ATOMS: atom_id res chain seq x y z
N MET A 1 1.29 -70.38 -12.51
CA MET A 1 0.95 -69.39 -11.46
C MET A 1 1.73 -68.07 -11.54
N LYS A 2 3.05 -68.06 -11.79
CA LYS A 2 3.84 -66.80 -11.84
C LYS A 2 3.40 -65.82 -12.95
N TYR A 3 3.12 -66.29 -14.17
CA TYR A 3 2.70 -65.43 -15.30
C TYR A 3 1.32 -64.77 -15.11
N PHE A 4 0.41 -65.44 -14.40
CA PHE A 4 -0.92 -64.89 -14.11
C PHE A 4 -0.85 -63.70 -13.16
N LEU A 5 0.08 -63.77 -12.19
CA LEU A 5 0.33 -62.66 -11.26
C LEU A 5 0.91 -61.45 -12.00
N TYR A 6 1.84 -61.64 -12.93
CA TYR A 6 2.40 -60.53 -13.72
C TYR A 6 1.35 -59.84 -14.61
N ILE A 7 0.46 -60.61 -15.27
CA ILE A 7 -0.60 -60.03 -16.10
C ILE A 7 -1.58 -59.22 -15.24
N PHE A 8 -1.93 -59.71 -14.04
CA PHE A 8 -2.82 -59.00 -13.12
C PHE A 8 -2.19 -57.70 -12.61
N THR A 9 -0.88 -57.70 -12.33
CA THR A 9 -0.15 -56.48 -11.92
C THR A 9 -0.06 -55.45 -13.05
N TYR A 10 0.14 -55.88 -14.31
CA TYR A 10 0.12 -54.98 -15.46
C TYR A 10 -1.27 -54.38 -15.75
N LEU A 11 -2.34 -55.16 -15.54
CA LEU A 11 -3.72 -54.67 -15.66
C LEU A 11 -4.08 -53.66 -14.56
N LEU A 12 -3.58 -53.82 -13.34
CA LEU A 12 -3.79 -52.87 -12.24
C LEU A 12 -3.03 -51.55 -12.43
N LEU A 13 -1.85 -51.58 -13.06
CA LEU A 13 -1.07 -50.37 -13.36
C LEU A 13 -1.65 -49.55 -14.53
N GLY A 14 -2.37 -50.19 -15.46
CA GLY A 14 -3.06 -49.52 -16.57
C GLY A 14 -4.40 -48.87 -16.19
N ALA A 15 -4.92 -49.15 -15.00
CA ALA A 15 -6.21 -48.65 -14.51
C ALA A 15 -6.08 -47.46 -13.53
N SER A 16 -4.92 -46.79 -13.49
CA SER A 16 -4.82 -45.49 -12.81
C SER A 16 -5.58 -44.47 -13.64
N CYS A 17 -6.86 -44.30 -13.30
CA CYS A 17 -7.77 -43.35 -13.91
C CYS A 17 -7.15 -41.96 -13.90
N SER A 18 -6.71 -41.50 -15.07
CA SER A 18 -6.63 -40.07 -15.39
C SER A 18 -8.06 -39.52 -15.34
N SER A 19 -8.56 -39.28 -14.12
CA SER A 19 -9.75 -38.47 -13.95
C SER A 19 -9.39 -37.10 -14.53
N PRO A 20 -10.06 -36.63 -15.61
CA PRO A 20 -9.86 -35.26 -16.03
C PRO A 20 -10.12 -34.40 -14.80
N SER A 21 -9.17 -33.53 -14.45
CA SER A 21 -9.40 -32.55 -13.40
C SER A 21 -10.70 -31.84 -13.77
N ARG A 22 -11.73 -32.00 -12.93
CA ARG A 22 -12.96 -31.24 -13.13
C ARG A 22 -12.57 -29.76 -13.16
N PRO A 23 -13.01 -28.98 -14.16
CA PRO A 23 -12.78 -27.55 -14.15
C PRO A 23 -13.25 -27.03 -12.79
N ILE A 24 -12.36 -26.32 -12.09
CA ILE A 24 -12.75 -25.66 -10.84
C ILE A 24 -13.72 -24.57 -11.24
N ASP A 25 -14.98 -24.74 -10.87
CA ASP A 25 -15.99 -23.70 -11.00
C ASP A 25 -15.72 -22.65 -9.92
N TYR A 26 -15.14 -21.52 -10.33
CA TYR A 26 -14.83 -20.41 -9.43
C TYR A 26 -16.06 -19.55 -9.09
N GLY A 27 -17.24 -19.86 -9.65
CA GLY A 27 -18.50 -19.13 -9.44
C GLY A 27 -18.57 -17.77 -10.15
N THR A 28 -17.47 -17.02 -10.15
CA THR A 28 -17.34 -15.73 -10.84
C THR A 28 -15.94 -15.57 -11.41
N GLU A 29 -15.84 -15.12 -12.66
CA GLU A 29 -14.57 -14.83 -13.33
C GLU A 29 -14.39 -13.31 -13.50
N LEU A 30 -13.16 -12.83 -13.28
CA LEU A 30 -12.78 -11.45 -13.60
C LEU A 30 -12.44 -11.38 -15.09
N THR A 31 -13.33 -10.79 -15.88
CA THR A 31 -13.08 -10.48 -17.29
C THR A 31 -12.62 -9.04 -17.45
N ALA A 32 -11.51 -8.82 -18.14
CA ALA A 32 -11.09 -7.47 -18.49
C ALA A 32 -12.14 -6.80 -19.40
N THR A 33 -12.62 -5.63 -19.00
CA THR A 33 -13.66 -4.89 -19.73
C THR A 33 -13.09 -3.67 -20.45
N ASP A 34 -12.20 -2.92 -19.80
CA ASP A 34 -11.61 -1.69 -20.32
C ASP A 34 -10.24 -1.44 -19.68
N SER A 35 -9.52 -0.43 -20.18
CA SER A 35 -8.25 0.04 -19.64
C SER A 35 -8.29 1.56 -19.40
N ILE A 36 -7.70 1.99 -18.29
CA ILE A 36 -7.50 3.42 -18.01
C ILE A 36 -6.08 3.77 -18.46
N CYS A 37 -5.98 4.72 -19.38
CA CYS A 37 -4.71 5.31 -19.82
C CYS A 37 -4.61 6.72 -19.25
N LEU A 38 -3.70 6.92 -18.30
CA LEU A 38 -3.44 8.22 -17.68
C LEU A 38 -2.16 8.79 -18.30
N SER A 39 -2.26 9.99 -18.87
CA SER A 39 -1.09 10.64 -19.47
C SER A 39 -0.05 11.02 -18.41
N ILE A 40 1.22 10.80 -18.72
CA ILE A 40 2.38 11.17 -17.88
C ILE A 40 3.35 12.03 -18.70
N ASP A 41 4.01 12.99 -18.05
CA ASP A 41 5.06 13.83 -18.64
C ASP A 41 6.45 13.16 -18.55
N GLU A 42 7.46 13.72 -19.22
CA GLU A 42 8.84 13.20 -19.19
C GLU A 42 9.49 13.20 -17.79
N HIS A 43 8.87 13.88 -16.82
CA HIS A 43 9.33 13.98 -15.43
C HIS A 43 8.54 13.08 -14.47
N THR A 44 7.65 12.24 -14.98
CA THR A 44 6.80 11.35 -14.19
C THR A 44 7.17 9.91 -14.48
N HIS A 45 7.74 9.23 -13.49
CA HIS A 45 7.93 7.79 -13.57
C HIS A 45 6.57 7.05 -13.55
N TYR A 46 6.36 6.07 -14.41
CA TYR A 46 5.08 5.34 -14.52
C TYR A 46 4.76 4.47 -13.29
N GLU A 47 5.78 3.99 -12.59
CA GLU A 47 5.62 3.23 -11.34
C GLU A 47 5.48 4.18 -10.14
N SER A 48 4.49 3.89 -9.31
CA SER A 48 4.36 4.46 -7.97
C SER A 48 4.11 3.35 -6.94
N LYS A 49 4.65 3.53 -5.74
CA LYS A 49 4.38 2.65 -4.59
C LYS A 49 3.16 3.08 -3.78
N SER A 50 2.59 4.24 -4.08
CA SER A 50 1.50 4.85 -3.32
C SER A 50 0.51 5.48 -4.31
N ILE A 51 -0.48 4.68 -4.68
CA ILE A 51 -1.56 5.00 -5.60
C ILE A 51 -2.87 4.69 -4.89
N PHE A 52 -3.75 5.67 -4.75
CA PHE A 52 -5.03 5.49 -4.08
C PHE A 52 -6.15 6.19 -4.85
N GLN A 53 -7.22 5.45 -5.12
CA GLN A 53 -8.48 6.06 -5.56
C GLN A 53 -9.13 6.74 -4.34
N PHE A 54 -9.78 7.87 -4.58
CA PHE A 54 -10.64 8.53 -3.61
C PHE A 54 -11.79 9.24 -4.31
N GLU A 55 -12.89 9.43 -3.60
CA GLU A 55 -14.08 10.11 -4.10
C GLU A 55 -14.31 11.40 -3.32
N GLU A 56 -14.68 12.47 -4.02
CA GLU A 56 -15.13 13.71 -3.40
C GLU A 56 -16.30 14.30 -4.18
N ASN A 57 -17.42 14.57 -3.51
CA ASN A 57 -18.65 15.10 -4.11
C ASN A 57 -19.21 14.24 -5.27
N GLY A 58 -19.08 12.91 -5.20
CA GLY A 58 -19.55 12.01 -6.26
C GLY A 58 -18.60 11.88 -7.46
N HIS A 59 -17.41 12.48 -7.39
CA HIS A 59 -16.40 12.43 -8.44
C HIS A 59 -15.20 11.60 -8.00
N GLU A 60 -14.70 10.75 -8.91
CA GLU A 60 -13.60 9.84 -8.61
C GLU A 60 -12.25 10.38 -9.09
N TYR A 61 -11.26 10.25 -8.21
CA TYR A 61 -9.91 10.72 -8.42
C TYR A 61 -8.89 9.64 -8.09
N LEU A 62 -7.69 9.78 -8.64
CA LEU A 62 -6.55 8.92 -8.31
C LEU A 62 -5.38 9.78 -7.83
N SER A 63 -4.95 9.55 -6.60
CA SER A 63 -3.68 10.07 -6.09
C SER A 63 -2.54 9.18 -6.53
N PHE A 64 -1.46 9.78 -7.03
CA PHE A 64 -0.27 9.08 -7.53
C PHE A 64 1.00 9.77 -7.02
N LEU A 65 1.71 9.11 -6.08
CA LEU A 65 2.98 9.62 -5.56
C LEU A 65 4.14 9.28 -6.51
N ASN A 66 4.80 10.30 -7.06
CA ASN A 66 6.01 10.12 -7.85
C ASN A 66 7.28 10.40 -7.01
N GLU A 67 7.57 9.52 -6.06
CA GLU A 67 8.74 9.64 -5.18
C GLU A 67 10.07 9.59 -5.95
N LYS A 68 10.19 8.68 -6.92
CA LYS A 68 11.47 8.34 -7.57
C LYS A 68 12.01 9.41 -8.51
N ALA A 69 11.17 9.99 -9.38
CA ALA A 69 11.65 10.87 -10.44
C ALA A 69 11.52 12.36 -10.13
N SER A 70 10.40 12.81 -9.55
CA SER A 70 10.12 14.26 -9.45
C SER A 70 9.60 14.74 -8.10
N TYR A 71 9.45 13.85 -7.12
CA TYR A 71 9.05 14.21 -5.76
C TYR A 71 7.75 15.04 -5.72
N LYS A 72 6.75 14.58 -6.49
CA LYS A 72 5.44 15.22 -6.65
C LYS A 72 4.31 14.23 -6.45
N VAL A 73 3.11 14.73 -6.15
CA VAL A 73 1.85 13.96 -6.15
C VAL A 73 1.00 14.47 -7.29
N HIS A 74 0.59 13.56 -8.18
CA HIS A 74 -0.41 13.86 -9.19
C HIS A 74 -1.78 13.45 -8.69
N ILE A 75 -2.78 14.30 -8.94
CA ILE A 75 -4.19 13.96 -8.79
C ILE A 75 -4.78 13.88 -10.19
N TYR A 76 -5.16 12.68 -10.56
CA TYR A 76 -5.88 12.42 -11.80
C TYR A 76 -7.37 12.45 -11.55
N ASP A 77 -8.08 13.04 -12.48
CA ASP A 77 -9.51 12.90 -12.62
C ASP A 77 -9.78 11.65 -13.48
N LEU A 78 -10.55 10.69 -12.96
CA LEU A 78 -10.72 9.39 -13.63
C LEU A 78 -11.68 9.46 -14.82
N ASP A 79 -12.59 10.43 -14.86
CA ASP A 79 -13.51 10.64 -15.97
C ASP A 79 -12.77 11.24 -17.18
N THR A 80 -12.04 12.32 -16.93
CA THR A 80 -11.29 13.04 -17.99
C THR A 80 -9.94 12.40 -18.29
N LYS A 81 -9.43 11.55 -17.39
CA LYS A 81 -8.13 10.85 -17.47
C LYS A 81 -6.94 11.82 -17.51
N GLN A 82 -7.13 13.04 -17.01
CA GLN A 82 -6.11 14.11 -16.99
C GLN A 82 -5.59 14.38 -15.58
N VAL A 83 -4.37 14.88 -15.49
CA VAL A 83 -3.86 15.48 -14.24
C VAL A 83 -4.57 16.80 -14.02
N ILE A 84 -5.36 16.89 -12.96
CA ILE A 84 -6.05 18.13 -12.56
C ILE A 84 -5.27 18.90 -11.49
N LYS A 85 -4.31 18.25 -10.83
CA LYS A 85 -3.49 18.85 -9.79
C LYS A 85 -2.13 18.17 -9.68
N THR A 86 -1.09 18.98 -9.55
CA THR A 86 0.27 18.54 -9.24
C THR A 86 0.72 19.22 -7.96
N ILE A 87 1.04 18.43 -6.94
CA ILE A 87 1.50 18.89 -5.64
C ILE A 87 3.00 18.62 -5.55
N HIS A 88 3.81 19.67 -5.47
CA HIS A 88 5.26 19.53 -5.33
C HIS A 88 5.62 19.37 -3.85
N LEU A 89 6.32 18.27 -3.52
CA LEU A 89 6.80 18.01 -2.18
C LEU A 89 8.19 18.62 -2.01
N GLN A 90 8.53 19.05 -0.79
CA GLN A 90 9.84 19.61 -0.49
C GLN A 90 10.68 18.60 0.30
N LYS A 91 11.96 18.45 -0.06
CA LYS A 91 12.90 17.63 0.73
C LYS A 91 13.51 18.41 1.90
N GLU A 92 13.52 19.74 1.79
CA GLU A 92 14.19 20.65 2.72
C GLU A 92 13.31 21.88 3.01
N GLY A 93 13.66 22.64 4.06
CA GLY A 93 12.91 23.82 4.48
C GLY A 93 11.71 23.54 5.39
N ARG A 94 10.89 24.58 5.64
CA ARG A 94 9.76 24.52 6.58
C ARG A 94 8.73 23.45 6.20
N ASN A 95 8.50 23.27 4.89
CA ASN A 95 7.56 22.30 4.35
C ASN A 95 8.21 20.95 3.99
N ALA A 96 9.42 20.67 4.48
CA ALA A 96 10.13 19.44 4.16
C ALA A 96 9.36 18.19 4.62
N MET A 97 9.09 17.27 3.72
CA MET A 97 8.75 15.88 4.02
C MET A 97 9.83 15.01 3.38
N PRO A 98 10.97 14.76 4.06
CA PRO A 98 12.11 14.05 3.46
C PRO A 98 11.85 12.54 3.36
N SER A 99 12.36 11.90 2.30
CA SER A 99 12.26 10.44 2.10
C SER A 99 10.82 9.92 2.16
N THR A 100 9.88 10.58 1.46
CA THR A 100 8.47 10.17 1.40
C THR A 100 8.33 8.73 0.91
N ASN A 101 7.54 7.92 1.58
CA ASN A 101 7.24 6.53 1.19
C ASN A 101 5.75 6.27 0.93
N GLY A 102 4.90 7.24 1.26
CA GLY A 102 3.46 7.14 1.12
C GLY A 102 2.77 8.50 1.04
N CYS A 103 1.68 8.54 0.28
CA CYS A 103 0.77 9.67 0.16
C CYS A 103 -0.64 9.10 0.16
N PHE A 104 -1.43 9.41 1.19
CA PHE A 104 -2.82 8.98 1.28
C PHE A 104 -3.75 10.20 1.18
N PRO A 105 -4.72 10.20 0.25
CA PRO A 105 -5.68 11.29 0.13
C PRO A 105 -6.65 11.29 1.33
N LEU A 106 -6.70 12.41 2.05
CA LEU A 106 -7.74 12.65 3.08
C LEU A 106 -8.93 13.40 2.47
N SER A 107 -8.64 14.27 1.51
CA SER A 107 -9.59 14.98 0.66
C SER A 107 -8.85 15.46 -0.59
N SER A 108 -9.52 16.17 -1.52
CA SER A 108 -8.84 16.82 -2.64
C SER A 108 -7.87 17.92 -2.21
N LYS A 109 -7.95 18.36 -0.95
CA LYS A 109 -7.18 19.47 -0.37
C LYS A 109 -6.14 19.05 0.64
N HIS A 110 -6.26 17.87 1.25
CA HIS A 110 -5.36 17.42 2.31
C HIS A 110 -4.87 16.01 2.07
N PHE A 111 -3.58 15.79 2.29
CA PHE A 111 -2.91 14.52 2.03
C PHE A 111 -2.03 14.15 3.22
N LEU A 112 -2.17 12.92 3.70
CA LEU A 112 -1.26 12.34 4.68
C LEU A 112 0.00 11.87 3.95
N ILE A 113 1.13 12.46 4.28
CA ILE A 113 2.44 12.03 3.80
C ILE A 113 3.15 11.24 4.90
N THR A 114 3.68 10.08 4.54
CA THR A 114 4.53 9.26 5.41
C THR A 114 5.94 9.17 4.83
N THR A 115 6.94 8.94 5.67
CA THR A 115 8.34 8.88 5.26
C THR A 115 9.05 7.65 5.84
N TRP A 116 10.14 7.23 5.19
CA TRP A 116 10.98 6.14 5.68
C TRP A 116 11.64 6.42 7.04
N ASN A 117 11.87 7.68 7.36
CA ASN A 117 12.43 8.10 8.65
C ASN A 117 11.36 8.27 9.75
N GLY A 118 10.13 7.77 9.55
CA GLY A 118 9.02 7.80 10.50
C GLY A 118 8.53 9.21 10.88
N VAL A 119 8.76 10.17 10.00
CA VAL A 119 8.03 11.42 9.99
C VAL A 119 6.72 11.18 9.23
N PHE A 120 5.65 11.77 9.73
CA PHE A 120 4.37 11.78 9.03
C PHE A 120 3.69 13.13 9.26
N GLY A 121 2.84 13.52 8.35
CA GLY A 121 2.25 14.84 8.41
C GLY A 121 1.15 15.04 7.38
N ILE A 122 0.36 16.07 7.59
CA ILE A 122 -0.68 16.49 6.66
C ILE A 122 -0.11 17.67 5.86
N ILE A 123 -0.18 17.54 4.54
CA ILE A 123 0.07 18.64 3.62
C ILE A 123 -1.23 19.11 2.99
N ASN A 124 -1.26 20.37 2.58
CA ASN A 124 -2.35 20.89 1.78
C ASN A 124 -2.10 20.72 0.27
N GLU A 125 -3.07 21.13 -0.54
CA GLU A 125 -3.02 21.08 -2.01
C GLU A 125 -1.90 21.89 -2.66
N LYS A 126 -1.21 22.77 -1.90
CA LYS A 126 -0.06 23.55 -2.36
C LYS A 126 1.28 22.91 -1.98
N GLY A 127 1.25 21.79 -1.25
CA GLY A 127 2.45 21.12 -0.74
C GLY A 127 2.98 21.78 0.54
N GLU A 128 2.21 22.64 1.20
CA GLU A 128 2.57 23.23 2.47
C GLU A 128 2.25 22.26 3.60
N VAL A 129 3.17 22.13 4.56
CA VAL A 129 2.99 21.25 5.72
C VAL A 129 2.16 21.97 6.76
N GLU A 130 0.97 21.46 7.04
CA GLU A 130 0.08 22.00 8.08
C GLU A 130 0.35 21.35 9.43
N ASN A 131 0.78 20.09 9.41
CA ASN A 131 1.11 19.32 10.59
C ASN A 131 2.23 18.32 10.28
N LYS A 132 3.15 18.14 11.22
CA LYS A 132 4.29 17.23 11.11
C LYS A 132 4.61 16.65 12.47
N ASN A 133 4.59 15.33 12.53
CA ASN A 133 4.91 14.55 13.71
C ASN A 133 6.04 13.58 13.39
N SER A 134 6.78 13.21 14.42
CA SER A 134 7.79 12.17 14.33
C SER A 134 7.47 11.09 15.33
N PHE A 135 7.34 9.87 14.84
CA PHE A 135 7.09 8.72 15.69
C PHE A 135 8.30 8.37 16.59
N TRP A 136 9.51 8.79 16.19
CA TRP A 136 10.78 8.44 16.87
C TRP A 136 11.33 9.51 17.81
N LYS A 137 10.75 10.72 17.84
CA LYS A 137 11.31 11.84 18.60
C LYS A 137 11.17 11.66 20.12
N ASP A 138 10.16 10.92 20.58
CA ASP A 138 9.78 10.86 22.00
C ASP A 138 10.32 9.63 22.75
N SER A 139 11.55 9.19 22.43
CA SER A 139 12.19 8.02 23.10
C SER A 139 11.46 6.69 22.85
N VAL A 140 10.61 6.63 21.83
CA VAL A 140 10.00 5.39 21.37
C VAL A 140 11.08 4.54 20.72
N ASN A 141 11.33 3.35 21.27
CA ASN A 141 12.41 2.47 20.83
C ASN A 141 12.26 2.15 19.33
N PHE A 142 13.27 2.48 18.52
CA PHE A 142 13.32 2.23 17.07
C PHE A 142 13.11 0.74 16.72
N HIS A 143 13.33 -0.17 17.66
CA HIS A 143 13.11 -1.61 17.51
C HIS A 143 11.73 -2.08 17.96
N ALA A 144 10.89 -1.20 18.49
CA ALA A 144 9.55 -1.53 18.98
C ALA A 144 8.46 -1.26 17.93
N PHE A 145 8.73 -0.45 16.91
CA PHE A 145 7.76 -0.13 15.87
C PHE A 145 8.34 -0.22 14.46
N ASP A 146 7.49 -0.52 13.48
CA ASP A 146 7.82 -0.47 12.06
C ASP A 146 7.64 0.96 11.51
N HIS A 147 8.14 1.22 10.31
CA HIS A 147 7.93 2.49 9.62
C HIS A 147 6.44 2.72 9.36
N ILE A 148 5.94 3.93 9.65
CA ILE A 148 4.61 4.35 9.18
C ILE A 148 4.67 4.42 7.65
N CYS A 149 3.76 3.68 7.00
CA CYS A 149 3.85 3.47 5.56
C CYS A 149 2.45 3.34 4.96
N CYS A 150 2.01 4.36 4.23
CA CYS A 150 0.74 4.34 3.50
C CYS A 150 1.00 4.06 2.01
N MET A 151 0.91 2.80 1.60
CA MET A 151 1.31 2.33 0.26
C MET A 151 0.24 1.49 -0.41
N SER A 152 0.31 1.40 -1.74
CA SER A 152 -0.46 0.46 -2.54
C SER A 152 0.38 -0.69 -3.11
N TYR A 153 1.72 -0.59 -3.09
CA TYR A 153 2.62 -1.68 -3.55
C TYR A 153 2.38 -2.99 -2.81
N THR A 154 2.28 -2.90 -1.48
CA THR A 154 1.49 -3.83 -0.69
C THR A 154 0.35 -3.02 -0.14
N TYR A 155 -0.89 -3.47 -0.34
CA TYR A 155 -2.07 -2.67 0.03
C TYR A 155 -2.10 -2.39 1.54
N ARG A 156 -1.70 -1.18 1.91
CA ARG A 156 -1.60 -0.64 3.28
C ARG A 156 -2.13 0.80 3.26
N PRO A 157 -3.45 0.99 3.09
CA PRO A 157 -4.07 2.31 3.15
C PRO A 157 -3.94 2.91 4.56
N ALA A 158 -4.09 4.23 4.69
CA ALA A 158 -4.21 4.83 6.00
C ALA A 158 -5.56 4.41 6.62
N ILE A 159 -5.51 3.94 7.87
CA ILE A 159 -6.71 3.67 8.66
C ILE A 159 -6.81 4.79 9.67
N ILE A 160 -7.81 5.66 9.52
CA ILE A 160 -7.97 6.85 10.36
C ILE A 160 -9.33 6.83 11.03
N LYS A 161 -9.36 7.00 12.35
CA LYS A 161 -10.58 7.14 13.14
C LYS A 161 -10.33 8.11 14.28
N ASP A 162 -11.24 9.07 14.48
CA ASP A 162 -11.15 10.05 15.56
C ASP A 162 -9.78 10.76 15.64
N SER A 163 -9.23 11.13 14.46
CA SER A 163 -7.89 11.71 14.29
C SER A 163 -6.72 10.81 14.70
N ILE A 164 -6.97 9.53 14.96
CA ILE A 164 -5.94 8.52 15.23
C ILE A 164 -5.61 7.78 13.93
N LEU A 165 -4.34 7.81 13.55
CA LEU A 165 -3.77 7.01 12.46
C LEU A 165 -3.33 5.64 12.99
N TYR A 166 -3.88 4.57 12.44
CA TYR A 166 -3.47 3.19 12.70
C TYR A 166 -2.59 2.67 11.55
N PHE A 167 -1.52 1.93 11.89
CA PHE A 167 -0.59 1.41 10.90
C PHE A 167 -0.01 0.04 11.30
N SER A 168 0.18 -0.82 10.30
CA SER A 168 0.62 -2.20 10.48
C SER A 168 2.08 -2.30 10.95
N GLN A 169 2.38 -3.32 11.76
CA GLN A 169 3.71 -3.66 12.25
C GLN A 169 4.21 -4.93 11.56
N SER A 170 5.20 -4.85 10.66
CA SER A 170 5.66 -6.01 9.87
C SER A 170 7.05 -6.54 10.22
N LEU A 171 7.98 -5.71 10.72
CA LEU A 171 9.40 -6.10 10.87
C LEU A 171 9.95 -6.21 12.29
N LEU A 172 9.09 -6.19 13.32
CA LEU A 172 9.57 -6.25 14.71
C LEU A 172 10.25 -7.60 15.03
N LYS A 173 11.55 -7.58 15.36
CA LYS A 173 12.29 -8.69 16.00
C LYS A 173 12.18 -10.07 15.31
N TYR A 174 12.39 -10.16 14.01
CA TYR A 174 12.50 -11.46 13.32
C TYR A 174 13.93 -12.04 13.40
N PRO A 175 14.13 -13.37 13.57
CA PRO A 175 13.14 -14.42 13.82
C PRO A 175 12.64 -14.44 15.27
N ARG A 176 11.38 -14.86 15.47
CA ARG A 176 10.66 -14.76 16.75
C ARG A 176 10.56 -16.08 17.49
N LYS A 177 10.48 -16.02 18.83
CA LYS A 177 10.18 -17.20 19.65
C LYS A 177 8.68 -17.49 19.68
N LYS A 178 8.30 -18.75 19.89
CA LYS A 178 6.90 -19.21 19.86
C LYS A 178 6.01 -18.51 20.90
N ASP A 179 6.56 -18.18 22.06
CA ASP A 179 5.90 -17.56 23.21
C ASP A 179 5.83 -16.02 23.15
N GLU A 180 6.23 -15.42 22.03
CA GLU A 180 6.17 -13.98 21.79
C GLU A 180 5.03 -13.57 20.85
N TRP A 181 4.42 -14.51 20.11
CA TRP A 181 3.46 -14.19 19.05
C TRP A 181 2.15 -13.57 19.55
N ASP A 182 1.72 -13.90 20.76
CA ASP A 182 0.49 -13.38 21.39
C ASP A 182 0.67 -11.99 22.03
N LYS A 183 1.92 -11.51 22.17
CA LYS A 183 2.25 -10.24 22.85
C LYS A 183 2.55 -9.09 21.89
N ILE A 184 2.59 -9.36 20.59
CA ILE A 184 3.05 -8.37 19.60
C ILE A 184 1.84 -7.69 18.96
N PRO A 185 1.73 -6.35 19.08
CA PRO A 185 0.66 -5.63 18.42
C PRO A 185 0.86 -5.70 16.90
N ILE A 186 -0.19 -6.10 16.17
CA ILE A 186 -0.22 -6.11 14.71
C ILE A 186 -0.36 -4.66 14.16
N PHE A 187 -1.00 -3.79 14.95
CA PHE A 187 -1.16 -2.36 14.65
C PHE A 187 -0.61 -1.50 15.77
N ALA A 188 0.03 -0.40 15.40
CA ALA A 188 0.29 0.72 16.30
C ALA A 188 -0.56 1.91 15.87
N TYR A 189 -0.60 2.95 16.70
CA TYR A 189 -1.36 4.14 16.41
C TYR A 189 -0.63 5.41 16.81
N ALA A 190 -0.97 6.51 16.14
CA ALA A 190 -0.49 7.85 16.45
C ALA A 190 -1.62 8.87 16.29
N ASP A 191 -1.67 9.84 17.19
CA ASP A 191 -2.59 10.98 17.07
C ASP A 191 -2.04 11.94 16.02
N LEU A 192 -2.86 12.26 15.01
CA LEU A 192 -2.46 13.15 13.93
C LEU A 192 -2.26 14.59 14.39
N HIS A 193 -2.96 15.06 15.43
CA HIS A 193 -2.92 16.46 15.89
C HIS A 193 -2.07 16.70 17.14
N LYS A 194 -1.58 15.63 17.78
CA LYS A 194 -0.68 15.75 18.93
C LYS A 194 0.62 16.41 18.50
N LYS A 195 0.88 17.62 19.01
CA LYS A 195 2.16 18.31 18.83
C LYS A 195 3.16 17.80 19.86
N ASN A 196 4.35 17.38 19.41
CA ASN A 196 5.49 17.08 20.28
C ASN A 196 6.27 18.34 20.67
#